data_AF-A0A368CU67-F1
#
_entry.id   AF-A0A368CU67-F1
#
_cell.length_a   1.000
_cell.length_b   1.000
_cell.length_c   1.000
_cell.angle_alpha   90.00
_cell.angle_beta   90.00
_cell.angle_gamma   90.00
#
_symmetry.space_group_name_H-M   'P 1'
#
loop_
_entity.id
_entity.type
_entity.pdbx_description
1 polymer ?
#
loop_
_entity_poly.entity_id
_entity_poly.type
_entity_poly.pdbx_seq_one_letter_code
_entity_poly.pdbx_strand_id
1 'polypeptide(L)'
;MGHQVHKVNIYNDRGIAICKSMVAWKHFGEGKTPQSTQIKGDRFVGEFYVAFDQAYKKEVEELMIEGKTKEEAEHNAPLLLEARAMLRQWEKGDQEVIDLWNTMNSWVYEGFEQTFARLGVDFEKHYKESDYYQDGKRLVEEGLQQGIYTQRKDGSIWVDLTQEGLDEKLLLRGDGTSVYITQDMGIAEARYQDFGMDRSVYVVANEQDYHFKVLKLVLEKLGKPYGKSIFHLSYGMVDLPSGRMKSREGTVVDADELLDEMVKTARQRTEELGKVDDLSPAEAETLYHTLALSALKYFILKVNPKKRVIFNPEDSIEFQGHTGPFIQYTYVRTRSVLRRYEGKDFEQSQHTLHETERDVIILLHDYCATLQRAADADDVSIVAEYAYQVARAYSKLWSEVKILNEEDENLVAFRVTLSRVTGEVLADAMKILGITMPERM
;
A
#
# COMPACT_ATOMS: atom_id res chain seq x y z
N MET A 1 4.14 18.61 10.53
CA MET A 1 3.31 18.09 11.63
C MET A 1 4.11 17.62 12.84
N GLY A 2 5.42 17.32 12.74
CA GLY A 2 6.29 17.17 13.92
C GLY A 2 6.19 15.83 14.67
N HIS A 3 5.45 14.86 14.13
CA HIS A 3 5.39 13.51 14.71
C HIS A 3 6.66 12.71 14.40
N GLN A 4 7.07 11.88 15.35
CA GLN A 4 7.96 10.75 15.09
C GLN A 4 7.12 9.62 14.49
N VAL A 5 7.52 9.12 13.31
CA VAL A 5 6.77 8.11 12.56
C VAL A 5 7.61 6.86 12.39
N HIS A 6 7.12 5.74 12.90
CA HIS A 6 7.70 4.42 12.72
C HIS A 6 6.91 3.67 11.65
N LYS A 7 7.52 3.44 10.48
CA LYS A 7 6.89 2.69 9.39
C LYS A 7 7.07 1.21 9.64
N VAL A 8 5.97 0.47 9.76
CA VAL A 8 6.02 -0.95 10.05
C VAL A 8 5.20 -1.73 9.04
N ASN A 9 5.64 -2.95 8.75
CA ASN A 9 4.91 -3.90 7.93
C ASN A 9 4.48 -5.10 8.76
N ILE A 10 3.36 -5.72 8.41
CA ILE A 10 2.87 -6.95 9.04
C ILE A 10 2.81 -8.03 7.97
N TYR A 11 3.63 -9.07 8.13
CA TYR A 11 3.57 -10.27 7.31
C TYR A 11 2.58 -11.27 7.91
N ASN A 12 1.59 -11.63 7.10
CA ASN A 12 0.78 -12.80 7.32
C ASN A 12 1.55 -14.02 6.81
N ASP A 13 2.37 -14.57 7.69
CA ASP A 13 3.31 -15.64 7.37
C ASP A 13 2.94 -16.97 8.03
N ARG A 14 1.71 -17.12 8.52
CA ARG A 14 1.21 -18.39 9.03
C ARG A 14 -0.24 -18.65 8.65
N GLY A 15 -0.62 -19.92 8.72
CA GLY A 15 -2.00 -20.34 8.55
C GLY A 15 -2.21 -21.24 7.33
N ILE A 16 -3.48 -21.59 7.11
CA ILE A 16 -3.82 -22.66 6.17
C ILE A 16 -3.40 -22.35 4.73
N ALA A 17 -3.43 -21.08 4.31
CA ALA A 17 -3.04 -20.69 2.96
C ALA A 17 -1.56 -21.01 2.66
N ILE A 18 -0.67 -20.88 3.64
CA ILE A 18 0.75 -21.17 3.50
C ILE A 18 0.98 -22.68 3.51
N CYS A 19 0.28 -23.41 4.38
CA CYS A 19 0.33 -24.88 4.38
C CYS A 19 -0.14 -25.47 3.04
N LYS A 20 -1.13 -24.86 2.37
CA LYS A 20 -1.54 -25.25 1.03
C LYS A 20 -0.38 -25.14 0.03
N SER A 21 0.32 -24.01 0.00
CA SER A 21 1.49 -23.83 -0.87
C SER A 21 2.62 -24.81 -0.55
N MET A 22 2.88 -25.07 0.74
CA MET A 22 3.90 -26.04 1.18
C MET A 22 3.56 -27.47 0.76
N VAL A 23 2.30 -27.90 0.93
CA VAL A 23 1.82 -29.21 0.46
C VAL A 23 1.96 -29.31 -1.06
N ALA A 24 1.49 -28.31 -1.81
CA ALA A 24 1.63 -28.32 -3.26
C ALA A 24 3.09 -28.32 -3.73
N TRP A 25 4.00 -27.63 -3.05
CA TRP A 25 5.43 -27.69 -3.37
C TRP A 25 6.02 -29.09 -3.08
N LYS A 26 5.61 -29.76 -1.99
CA LYS A 26 6.01 -31.15 -1.71
C LYS A 26 5.56 -32.13 -2.79
N HIS A 27 4.34 -31.97 -3.32
CA HIS A 27 3.79 -32.88 -4.33
C HIS A 27 4.21 -32.54 -5.76
N PHE A 28 4.27 -31.26 -6.11
CA PHE A 28 4.42 -30.78 -7.49
C PHE A 28 5.71 -29.99 -7.74
N GLY A 29 6.45 -29.64 -6.69
CA GLY A 29 7.63 -28.77 -6.78
C GLY A 29 8.88 -29.46 -7.30
N GLU A 30 9.02 -30.78 -7.17
CA GLU A 30 10.17 -31.55 -7.67
C GLU A 30 11.54 -30.99 -7.20
N GLY A 31 11.58 -30.35 -6.02
CA GLY A 31 12.78 -29.70 -5.50
C GLY A 31 13.17 -28.38 -6.20
N LYS A 32 12.32 -27.84 -7.08
CA LYS A 32 12.53 -26.53 -7.71
C LYS A 32 12.55 -25.44 -6.66
N THR A 33 13.40 -24.45 -6.92
CA THR A 33 13.58 -23.23 -6.15
C THR A 33 13.45 -22.01 -7.07
N PRO A 34 13.17 -20.81 -6.52
CA PRO A 34 13.19 -19.56 -7.29
C PRO A 34 14.47 -19.39 -8.12
N GLN A 35 15.62 -19.76 -7.56
CA GLN A 35 16.92 -19.68 -8.24
C GLN A 35 17.01 -20.66 -9.41
N SER A 36 16.49 -21.88 -9.27
CA SER A 36 16.52 -22.88 -10.34
C SER A 36 15.58 -22.54 -11.51
N THR A 37 14.47 -21.85 -11.23
CA THR A 37 13.45 -21.49 -12.24
C THR A 37 13.62 -20.07 -12.78
N GLN A 38 14.45 -19.24 -12.14
CA GLN A 38 14.58 -17.80 -12.42
C GLN A 38 13.24 -17.05 -12.27
N ILE A 39 12.35 -17.57 -11.43
CA ILE A 39 11.08 -16.94 -11.08
C ILE A 39 11.27 -16.24 -9.73
N LYS A 40 10.76 -15.01 -9.60
CA LYS A 40 10.77 -14.25 -8.36
C LYS A 40 10.09 -15.04 -7.22
N GLY A 41 10.64 -14.99 -6.01
CA GLY A 41 10.30 -15.93 -4.94
C GLY A 41 8.84 -15.94 -4.48
N ASP A 42 8.22 -14.77 -4.32
CA ASP A 42 6.80 -14.64 -3.99
C ASP A 42 5.88 -15.13 -5.12
N ARG A 43 6.20 -14.82 -6.38
CA ARG A 43 5.50 -15.37 -7.56
C ARG A 43 5.63 -16.89 -7.63
N PHE A 44 6.85 -17.41 -7.44
CA PHE A 44 7.14 -18.84 -7.43
C PHE A 44 6.31 -19.58 -6.37
N VAL A 45 6.25 -19.08 -5.14
CA VAL A 45 5.43 -19.67 -4.08
C VAL A 45 3.92 -19.50 -4.38
N GLY A 46 3.52 -18.38 -4.97
CA GLY A 46 2.15 -18.13 -5.42
C GLY A 46 1.66 -19.14 -6.47
N GLU A 47 2.52 -19.59 -7.38
CA GLU A 47 2.20 -20.63 -8.35
C GLU A 47 1.80 -21.96 -7.67
N PHE A 48 2.43 -22.32 -6.55
CA PHE A 48 2.04 -23.50 -5.78
C PHE A 48 0.72 -23.33 -5.04
N TYR A 49 0.38 -22.10 -4.62
CA TYR A 49 -0.95 -21.83 -4.08
C TYR A 49 -2.04 -22.09 -5.14
N VAL A 50 -1.82 -21.62 -6.37
CA VAL A 50 -2.72 -21.87 -7.51
C VAL A 50 -2.76 -23.35 -7.86
N ALA A 51 -1.61 -24.03 -7.92
CA ALA A 51 -1.52 -25.46 -8.19
C ALA A 51 -2.26 -26.29 -7.13
N PHE A 52 -2.16 -25.92 -5.85
CA PHE A 52 -2.96 -26.52 -4.77
C PHE A 52 -4.45 -26.40 -5.07
N ASP A 53 -4.95 -25.20 -5.33
CA ASP A 53 -6.39 -24.97 -5.51
C ASP A 53 -6.93 -25.67 -6.78
N GLN A 54 -6.11 -25.82 -7.82
CA GLN A 54 -6.45 -26.62 -9.01
C GLN A 54 -6.51 -28.12 -8.72
N ALA A 55 -5.52 -28.67 -8.02
CA ALA A 55 -5.50 -30.08 -7.65
C ALA A 55 -6.62 -30.42 -6.66
N TYR A 56 -6.85 -29.56 -5.67
CA TYR A 56 -7.94 -29.67 -4.70
C TYR A 56 -9.32 -29.71 -5.39
N LYS A 57 -9.57 -28.86 -6.40
CA LYS A 57 -10.84 -28.91 -7.17
C LYS A 57 -11.05 -30.26 -7.83
N LYS A 58 -9.99 -30.87 -8.39
CA LYS A 58 -10.06 -32.21 -8.99
C LYS A 58 -10.40 -33.28 -7.96
N GLU A 59 -9.75 -33.26 -6.79
CA GLU A 59 -10.06 -34.19 -5.71
C GLU A 59 -11.52 -34.06 -5.22
N VAL A 60 -12.04 -32.83 -5.13
CA VAL A 60 -13.45 -32.60 -4.78
C VAL A 60 -14.37 -33.20 -5.84
N GLU A 61 -14.08 -32.99 -7.13
CA GLU A 61 -14.86 -33.55 -8.24
C GLU A 61 -14.84 -35.09 -8.21
N GLU A 62 -13.69 -35.71 -7.96
CA GLU A 62 -13.54 -37.17 -7.84
C GLU A 62 -14.37 -37.72 -6.66
N LEU A 63 -14.28 -37.09 -5.48
CA LEU A 63 -15.07 -37.47 -4.31
C LEU A 63 -16.58 -37.31 -4.53
N MET A 64 -17.00 -36.31 -5.31
CA MET A 64 -18.39 -36.14 -5.71
C MET A 64 -18.85 -37.25 -6.68
N ILE A 65 -17.98 -37.69 -7.59
CA ILE A 65 -18.24 -38.85 -8.47
C ILE A 65 -18.38 -40.14 -7.65
N GLU A 66 -17.62 -40.28 -6.57
CA GLU A 66 -17.72 -41.39 -5.60
C GLU A 66 -18.98 -41.35 -4.73
N GLY A 67 -19.84 -40.33 -4.90
CA GLY A 67 -21.14 -40.23 -4.25
C GLY A 67 -21.15 -39.39 -2.97
N LYS A 68 -20.06 -38.69 -2.63
CA LYS A 68 -20.07 -37.71 -1.52
C LYS A 68 -20.82 -36.46 -1.92
N THR A 69 -21.45 -35.80 -0.94
CA THR A 69 -21.99 -34.46 -1.18
C THR A 69 -20.85 -33.46 -1.42
N LYS A 70 -21.15 -32.33 -2.07
CA LYS A 70 -20.15 -31.28 -2.31
C LYS A 70 -19.48 -30.81 -1.02
N GLU A 71 -20.24 -30.62 0.05
CA GLU A 71 -19.71 -30.15 1.33
C GLU A 71 -18.78 -31.19 1.98
N GLU A 72 -19.15 -32.48 1.93
CA GLU A 72 -18.30 -33.58 2.40
C GLU A 72 -17.05 -33.72 1.54
N ALA A 73 -17.17 -33.59 0.21
CA ALA A 73 -16.04 -33.65 -0.70
C ALA A 73 -15.05 -32.51 -0.44
N GLU A 74 -15.54 -31.27 -0.29
CA GLU A 74 -14.72 -30.10 0.06
C GLU A 74 -14.02 -30.27 1.41
N HIS A 75 -14.67 -30.84 2.42
CA HIS A 75 -14.06 -31.04 3.74
C HIS A 75 -13.09 -32.20 3.83
N ASN A 76 -13.25 -33.21 2.98
CA ASN A 76 -12.51 -34.48 3.04
C ASN A 76 -11.56 -34.71 1.87
N ALA A 77 -11.35 -33.71 1.00
CA ALA A 77 -10.33 -33.77 -0.03
C ALA A 77 -8.94 -34.05 0.59
N PRO A 78 -8.20 -35.08 0.12
CA PRO A 78 -6.93 -35.48 0.70
C PRO A 78 -5.93 -34.33 0.87
N LEU A 79 -5.73 -33.47 -0.13
CA LEU A 79 -4.82 -32.33 -0.04
C LEU A 79 -5.21 -31.34 1.06
N LEU A 80 -6.50 -31.10 1.27
CA LEU A 80 -6.95 -30.20 2.34
C LEU A 80 -6.71 -30.81 3.72
N LEU A 81 -6.93 -32.13 3.86
CA LEU A 81 -6.64 -32.84 5.10
C LEU A 81 -5.15 -32.82 5.42
N GLU A 82 -4.29 -32.99 4.41
CA GLU A 82 -2.84 -32.87 4.55
C GLU A 82 -2.41 -31.46 4.96
N ALA A 83 -2.96 -30.42 4.31
CA ALA A 83 -2.66 -29.03 4.68
C ALA A 83 -3.10 -28.70 6.13
N ARG A 84 -4.26 -29.22 6.57
CA ARG A 84 -4.73 -29.09 7.96
C ARG A 84 -3.83 -29.85 8.93
N ALA A 85 -3.34 -31.04 8.55
CA ALA A 85 -2.41 -31.80 9.37
C ALA A 85 -1.06 -31.08 9.51
N MET A 86 -0.55 -30.54 8.41
CA MET A 86 0.69 -29.74 8.38
C MET A 86 0.58 -28.50 9.25
N LEU A 87 -0.56 -27.79 9.25
CA LEU A 87 -0.77 -26.64 10.14
C LEU A 87 -0.68 -27.05 11.63
N ARG A 88 -1.26 -28.19 12.01
CA ARG A 88 -1.16 -28.70 13.39
C ARG A 88 0.27 -29.13 13.74
N GLN A 89 1.02 -29.67 12.79
CA GLN A 89 2.44 -30.01 12.98
C GLN A 89 3.28 -28.75 13.18
N TRP A 90 3.04 -27.71 12.37
CA TRP A 90 3.69 -26.40 12.51
C TRP A 90 3.45 -25.81 13.90
N GLU A 91 2.20 -25.80 14.38
CA GLU A 91 1.88 -25.27 15.71
C GLU A 91 2.48 -26.09 16.87
N LYS A 92 2.79 -27.37 16.64
CA LYS A 92 3.45 -28.25 17.61
C LYS A 92 4.98 -28.15 17.58
N GLY A 93 5.55 -27.35 16.69
CA GLY A 93 7.00 -27.23 16.57
C GLY A 93 7.67 -28.36 15.80
N ASP A 94 6.95 -29.03 14.88
CA ASP A 94 7.55 -30.06 14.03
C ASP A 94 8.68 -29.46 13.18
N GLN A 95 9.90 -30.00 13.34
CA GLN A 95 11.10 -29.40 12.78
C GLN A 95 11.09 -29.41 11.24
N GLU A 96 10.66 -30.50 10.62
CA GLU A 96 10.64 -30.60 9.15
C GLU A 96 9.63 -29.61 8.53
N VAL A 97 8.48 -29.45 9.19
CA VAL A 97 7.46 -28.49 8.75
C VAL A 97 7.94 -27.05 8.95
N ILE A 98 8.59 -26.75 10.08
CA ILE A 98 9.17 -25.44 10.35
C ILE A 98 10.29 -25.10 9.36
N ASP A 99 11.16 -26.04 9.03
CA ASP A 99 12.28 -25.82 8.09
C ASP A 99 11.76 -25.53 6.68
N LEU A 100 10.76 -26.26 6.22
CA LEU A 100 10.10 -25.98 4.95
C LEU A 100 9.39 -24.62 4.97
N TRP A 101 8.70 -24.31 6.07
CA TRP A 101 8.02 -23.04 6.25
C TRP A 101 8.99 -21.86 6.21
N ASN A 102 10.12 -21.95 6.93
CA ASN A 102 11.18 -20.95 6.91
C ASN A 102 11.72 -20.75 5.51
N THR A 103 12.00 -21.85 4.81
CA THR A 103 12.53 -21.83 3.44
C THR A 103 11.57 -21.11 2.49
N MET A 104 10.31 -21.53 2.43
CA MET A 104 9.36 -20.94 1.49
C MET A 104 9.02 -19.48 1.83
N ASN A 105 8.86 -19.13 3.10
CA ASN A 105 8.62 -17.73 3.47
C ASN A 105 9.82 -16.83 3.20
N SER A 106 11.06 -17.33 3.34
CA SER A 106 12.24 -16.54 3.00
C SER A 106 12.24 -16.09 1.53
N TRP A 107 11.83 -16.98 0.62
CA TRP A 107 11.68 -16.64 -0.80
C TRP A 107 10.60 -15.58 -1.04
N VAL A 108 9.49 -15.66 -0.30
CA VAL A 108 8.40 -14.67 -0.39
C VAL A 108 8.87 -13.30 0.13
N TYR A 109 9.58 -13.27 1.27
CA TYR A 109 10.11 -12.03 1.83
C TYR A 109 11.10 -11.35 0.88
N GLU A 110 12.04 -12.11 0.31
CA GLU A 110 12.98 -11.59 -0.70
C GLU A 110 12.25 -11.05 -1.94
N GLY A 111 11.13 -11.67 -2.33
CA GLY A 111 10.27 -11.18 -3.39
C GLY A 111 9.58 -9.86 -3.04
N PHE A 112 9.00 -9.76 -1.83
CA PHE A 112 8.36 -8.53 -1.37
C PHE A 112 9.32 -7.35 -1.29
N GLU A 113 10.54 -7.55 -0.80
CA GLU A 113 11.55 -6.48 -0.75
C GLU A 113 11.90 -5.92 -2.13
N GLN A 114 11.95 -6.78 -3.16
CA GLN A 114 12.13 -6.32 -4.54
C GLN A 114 10.98 -5.44 -5.00
N THR A 115 9.72 -5.82 -4.74
CA THR A 115 8.56 -5.00 -5.11
C THR A 115 8.49 -3.70 -4.30
N PHE A 116 8.78 -3.73 -3.00
CA PHE A 116 8.81 -2.53 -2.16
C PHE A 116 9.86 -1.53 -2.66
N ALA A 117 11.06 -2.00 -3.00
CA ALA A 117 12.11 -1.15 -3.57
C ALA A 117 11.66 -0.51 -4.89
N ARG A 118 11.02 -1.29 -5.79
CA ARG A 118 10.48 -0.78 -7.06
C ARG A 118 9.38 0.27 -6.84
N LEU A 119 8.51 0.09 -5.85
CA LEU A 119 7.47 1.05 -5.51
C LEU A 119 8.00 2.25 -4.71
N GLY A 120 9.24 2.22 -4.23
CA GLY A 120 9.81 3.24 -3.34
C GLY A 120 9.12 3.26 -1.98
N VAL A 121 8.87 2.08 -1.41
CA VAL A 121 8.30 1.86 -0.08
C VAL A 121 9.35 1.23 0.81
N ASP A 122 9.42 1.65 2.07
CA ASP A 122 10.37 1.16 3.05
C ASP A 122 9.73 1.10 4.44
N PHE A 123 10.25 0.18 5.25
CA PHE A 123 9.78 -0.08 6.61
C PHE A 123 10.98 -0.12 7.57
N GLU A 124 10.77 0.39 8.78
CA GLU A 124 11.72 0.32 9.88
C GLU A 124 11.72 -1.07 10.54
N LYS A 125 10.54 -1.71 10.61
CA LYS A 125 10.38 -3.04 11.21
C LYS A 125 9.29 -3.84 10.52
N HIS A 126 9.53 -5.14 10.37
CA HIS A 126 8.56 -6.13 9.91
C HIS A 126 8.12 -6.98 11.10
N TYR A 127 6.81 -7.08 11.31
CA TYR A 127 6.18 -7.96 12.29
C TYR A 127 5.65 -9.18 11.56
N LYS A 128 5.93 -10.37 12.08
CA LYS A 128 5.42 -11.62 11.53
C LYS A 128 4.37 -12.18 12.47
N GLU A 129 3.21 -12.59 11.94
CA GLU A 129 2.18 -13.23 12.76
C GLU A 129 2.70 -14.48 13.49
N SER A 130 3.68 -15.17 12.90
CA SER A 130 4.39 -16.31 13.50
C SER A 130 5.19 -15.97 14.76
N ASP A 131 5.67 -14.74 14.91
CA ASP A 131 6.45 -14.33 16.06
C ASP A 131 5.57 -13.99 17.27
N TYR A 132 4.38 -13.42 17.04
CA TYR A 132 3.58 -12.76 18.09
C TYR A 132 2.30 -13.49 18.51
N TYR A 133 1.98 -14.63 17.90
CA TYR A 133 0.72 -15.29 18.21
C TYR A 133 0.63 -15.87 19.61
N GLN A 134 1.76 -16.27 20.19
CA GLN A 134 1.80 -16.73 21.57
C GLN A 134 1.53 -15.57 22.52
N ASP A 135 2.02 -14.37 22.23
CA ASP A 135 1.70 -13.16 22.99
C ASP A 135 0.20 -12.86 22.93
N GLY A 136 -0.38 -12.99 21.74
CA GLY A 136 -1.82 -12.95 21.55
C GLY A 136 -2.58 -13.93 22.46
N LYS A 137 -2.14 -15.19 22.53
CA LYS A 137 -2.76 -16.20 23.42
C LYS A 137 -2.63 -15.80 24.89
N ARG A 138 -1.46 -15.32 25.32
CA ARG A 138 -1.26 -14.84 26.70
C ARG A 138 -2.24 -13.71 27.07
N LEU A 139 -2.50 -12.79 26.15
CA LEU A 139 -3.48 -11.71 26.36
C LEU A 139 -4.92 -12.21 26.44
N VAL A 140 -5.27 -13.24 25.65
CA VAL A 140 -6.59 -13.89 25.76
C VAL A 140 -6.73 -14.61 27.10
N GLU A 141 -5.70 -15.31 27.57
CA GLU A 141 -5.69 -15.95 28.88
C GLU A 141 -5.78 -14.93 30.02
N GLU A 142 -5.07 -13.80 29.91
CA GLU A 142 -5.16 -12.67 30.84
C GLU A 142 -6.61 -12.18 30.98
N GLY A 143 -7.30 -11.91 29.85
CA GLY A 143 -8.68 -11.45 29.89
C GLY A 143 -9.68 -12.50 30.37
N LEU A 144 -9.40 -13.79 30.17
CA LEU A 144 -10.19 -14.88 30.76
C LEU A 144 -10.03 -14.91 32.29
N GLN A 145 -8.80 -14.76 32.81
CA GLN A 145 -8.52 -14.72 34.24
C GLN A 145 -9.16 -13.51 34.94
N GLN A 146 -9.26 -12.37 34.24
CA GLN A 146 -9.92 -11.16 34.74
C GLN A 146 -11.46 -11.22 34.64
N GLY A 147 -12.03 -12.28 34.05
CA GLY A 147 -13.48 -12.42 33.85
C GLY A 147 -14.05 -11.51 32.77
N ILE A 148 -13.19 -10.94 31.91
CA ILE A 148 -13.58 -10.10 30.77
C ILE A 148 -14.04 -10.97 29.60
N TYR A 149 -13.37 -12.11 29.42
CA TYR A 149 -13.69 -13.09 28.38
C TYR A 149 -14.35 -14.32 29.00
N THR A 150 -15.15 -15.02 28.21
CA THR A 150 -15.89 -16.22 28.64
C THR A 150 -15.41 -17.45 27.87
N GLN A 151 -15.19 -18.54 28.59
CA GLN A 151 -14.93 -19.85 27.98
C GLN A 151 -16.25 -20.61 27.77
N ARG A 152 -16.46 -21.13 26.56
CA ARG A 152 -17.62 -21.96 26.20
C ARG A 152 -17.35 -23.45 26.50
N LYS A 153 -18.40 -24.26 26.41
CA LYS A 153 -18.35 -25.72 26.70
C LYS A 153 -17.36 -26.49 25.84
N ASP A 154 -17.11 -26.03 24.62
CA ASP A 154 -16.15 -26.62 23.67
C ASP A 154 -14.69 -26.17 23.94
N GLY A 155 -14.46 -25.39 25.01
CA GLY A 155 -13.15 -24.86 25.39
C GLY A 155 -12.78 -23.55 24.71
N SER A 156 -13.58 -23.06 23.75
CA SER A 156 -13.29 -21.82 23.02
C SER A 156 -13.48 -20.57 23.89
N ILE A 157 -12.66 -19.55 23.67
CA ILE A 157 -12.68 -18.28 24.43
C ILE A 157 -13.27 -17.17 23.58
N TRP A 158 -14.22 -16.43 24.15
CA TRP A 158 -15.00 -15.40 23.47
C TRP A 158 -15.04 -14.10 24.29
N VAL A 159 -15.22 -12.98 23.60
CA VAL A 159 -15.59 -11.70 24.20
C VAL A 159 -17.01 -11.32 23.81
N ASP A 160 -17.78 -10.80 24.76
CA ASP A 160 -19.09 -10.20 24.50
C ASP A 160 -18.93 -8.71 24.25
N LEU A 161 -19.32 -8.27 23.04
CA LEU A 161 -19.29 -6.87 22.60
C LEU A 161 -20.70 -6.31 22.31
N THR A 162 -21.75 -6.99 22.81
CA THR A 162 -23.15 -6.60 22.56
C THR A 162 -23.51 -5.25 23.17
N GLN A 163 -22.88 -4.87 24.29
CA GLN A 163 -23.05 -3.55 24.91
C GLN A 163 -22.48 -2.41 24.03
N GLU A 164 -21.53 -2.73 23.15
CA GLU A 164 -20.92 -1.82 22.17
C GLU A 164 -21.60 -1.88 20.78
N GLY A 165 -22.73 -2.60 20.69
CA GLY A 165 -23.52 -2.75 19.46
C GLY A 165 -22.90 -3.72 18.45
N LEU A 166 -22.08 -4.67 18.91
CA LEU A 166 -21.49 -5.74 18.10
C LEU A 166 -21.97 -7.12 18.57
N ASP A 167 -21.47 -8.19 17.98
CA ASP A 167 -21.72 -9.58 18.37
C ASP A 167 -20.61 -10.13 19.27
N GLU A 168 -20.80 -11.35 19.77
CA GLU A 168 -19.74 -12.07 20.48
C GLU A 168 -18.63 -12.48 19.50
N LYS A 169 -17.38 -12.21 19.86
CA LYS A 169 -16.23 -12.56 19.02
C LYS A 169 -15.42 -13.70 19.61
N LEU A 170 -15.12 -14.70 18.79
CA LEU A 170 -14.15 -15.75 19.08
C LEU A 170 -12.73 -15.18 19.14
N LEU A 171 -12.06 -15.35 20.27
CA LEU A 171 -10.66 -14.95 20.50
C LEU A 171 -9.70 -16.12 20.46
N LEU A 172 -10.12 -17.33 20.81
CA LEU A 172 -9.29 -18.55 20.75
C LEU A 172 -10.17 -19.77 20.53
N ARG A 173 -9.78 -20.66 19.62
CA ARG A 173 -10.52 -21.90 19.36
C ARG A 173 -10.39 -22.86 20.54
N GLY A 174 -11.35 -23.78 20.67
CA GLY A 174 -11.36 -24.79 21.75
C GLY A 174 -10.20 -25.77 21.71
N ASP A 175 -9.58 -25.97 20.54
CA ASP A 175 -8.35 -26.74 20.37
C ASP A 175 -7.07 -25.94 20.70
N GLY A 176 -7.21 -24.70 21.17
CA GLY A 176 -6.12 -23.80 21.51
C GLY A 176 -5.47 -23.10 20.31
N THR A 177 -5.97 -23.31 19.07
CA THR A 177 -5.46 -22.62 17.89
C THR A 177 -5.88 -21.15 17.89
N SER A 178 -4.93 -20.27 17.55
CA SER A 178 -5.16 -18.82 17.45
C SER A 178 -5.90 -18.48 16.16
N VAL A 179 -6.69 -17.40 16.19
CA VAL A 179 -7.30 -16.79 15.01
C VAL A 179 -6.67 -15.41 14.75
N TYR A 180 -7.06 -14.74 13.66
CA TYR A 180 -6.46 -13.44 13.29
C TYR A 180 -6.53 -12.39 14.40
N ILE A 181 -7.66 -12.27 15.10
CA ILE A 181 -7.76 -11.30 16.21
C ILE A 181 -6.77 -11.59 17.33
N THR A 182 -6.48 -12.87 17.62
CA THR A 182 -5.48 -13.27 18.61
C THR A 182 -4.10 -12.77 18.20
N GLN A 183 -3.72 -12.98 16.94
CA GLN A 183 -2.41 -12.60 16.40
C GLN A 183 -2.24 -11.08 16.44
N ASP A 184 -3.28 -10.34 16.01
CA ASP A 184 -3.26 -8.88 16.00
C ASP A 184 -3.22 -8.27 17.40
N MET A 185 -3.78 -8.93 18.42
CA MET A 185 -3.59 -8.52 19.81
C MET A 185 -2.11 -8.57 20.22
N GLY A 186 -1.42 -9.66 19.85
CA GLY A 186 0.02 -9.80 20.10
C GLY A 186 0.85 -8.77 19.36
N ILE A 187 0.56 -8.53 18.09
CA ILE A 187 1.25 -7.50 17.28
C ILE A 187 0.99 -6.09 17.84
N ALA A 188 -0.23 -5.79 18.29
CA ALA A 188 -0.54 -4.50 18.89
C ALA A 188 0.24 -4.25 20.20
N GLU A 189 0.37 -5.28 21.04
CA GLU A 189 1.20 -5.24 22.26
C GLU A 189 2.69 -5.05 21.90
N ALA A 190 3.22 -5.81 20.94
CA ALA A 190 4.61 -5.71 20.52
C ALA A 190 4.95 -4.31 19.99
N ARG A 191 4.10 -3.76 19.09
CA ARG A 191 4.27 -2.39 18.58
C ARG A 191 4.30 -1.36 19.70
N TYR A 192 3.48 -1.54 20.74
CA TYR A 192 3.46 -0.66 21.90
C TYR A 192 4.73 -0.78 22.74
N GLN A 193 5.21 -2.00 22.96
CA GLN A 193 6.45 -2.22 23.70
C GLN A 193 7.68 -1.67 22.97
N ASP A 194 7.71 -1.77 21.64
CA ASP A 194 8.82 -1.26 20.84
C ASP A 194 8.87 0.27 20.78
N PHE A 195 7.71 0.93 20.65
CA PHE A 195 7.66 2.36 20.30
C PHE A 195 6.89 3.26 21.28
N GLY A 196 6.11 2.69 22.21
CA GLY A 196 5.31 3.47 23.16
C GLY A 196 4.32 4.44 22.48
N MET A 197 3.74 4.06 21.34
CA MET A 197 3.03 5.00 20.46
C MET A 197 1.75 5.59 21.07
N ASP A 198 1.53 6.88 20.81
CA ASP A 198 0.28 7.60 21.11
C ASP A 198 -0.82 7.35 20.06
N ARG A 199 -0.42 6.94 18.85
CA ARG A 199 -1.31 6.65 17.73
C ARG A 199 -0.73 5.51 16.91
N SER A 200 -1.54 4.48 16.68
CA SER A 200 -1.21 3.32 15.85
C SER A 200 -2.14 3.25 14.66
N VAL A 201 -1.67 3.72 13.50
CA VAL A 201 -2.44 3.71 12.25
C VAL A 201 -2.33 2.34 11.58
N TYR A 202 -3.48 1.73 11.30
CA TYR A 202 -3.63 0.52 10.51
C TYR A 202 -4.22 0.90 9.16
N VAL A 203 -3.43 0.82 8.09
CA VAL A 203 -3.87 1.13 6.72
C VAL A 203 -4.34 -0.17 6.07
N VAL A 204 -5.64 -0.46 6.18
CA VAL A 204 -6.22 -1.74 5.73
C VAL A 204 -7.56 -1.49 5.05
N ALA A 205 -7.89 -2.31 4.04
CA ALA A 205 -9.11 -2.20 3.28
C ALA A 205 -10.38 -2.25 4.15
N ASN A 206 -11.45 -1.62 3.67
CA ASN A 206 -12.73 -1.49 4.36
C ASN A 206 -13.45 -2.83 4.64
N GLU A 207 -13.05 -3.91 3.96
CA GLU A 207 -13.52 -5.26 4.27
C GLU A 207 -13.16 -5.70 5.70
N GLN A 208 -12.20 -5.03 6.35
CA GLN A 208 -11.75 -5.29 7.73
C GLN A 208 -12.22 -4.27 8.77
N ASP A 209 -13.17 -3.38 8.42
CA ASP A 209 -13.70 -2.35 9.35
C ASP A 209 -14.18 -2.95 10.68
N TYR A 210 -14.97 -4.02 10.61
CA TYR A 210 -15.46 -4.72 11.79
C TYR A 210 -14.30 -5.30 12.62
N HIS A 211 -13.30 -5.89 11.97
CA HIS A 211 -12.16 -6.52 12.65
C HIS A 211 -11.36 -5.52 13.49
N PHE A 212 -11.01 -4.36 12.94
CA PHE A 212 -10.24 -3.36 13.69
C PHE A 212 -11.07 -2.66 14.77
N LYS A 213 -12.39 -2.50 14.56
CA LYS A 213 -13.30 -2.05 15.63
C LYS A 213 -13.29 -3.03 16.80
N VAL A 214 -13.34 -4.34 16.53
CA VAL A 214 -13.25 -5.39 17.54
C VAL A 214 -11.88 -5.40 18.22
N LEU A 215 -10.77 -5.33 17.47
CA LEU A 215 -9.41 -5.33 18.03
C LEU A 215 -9.23 -4.21 19.06
N LYS A 216 -9.67 -3.01 18.71
CA LYS A 216 -9.68 -1.85 19.60
C LYS A 216 -10.45 -2.13 20.89
N LEU A 217 -11.69 -2.58 20.79
CA LEU A 217 -12.56 -2.84 21.95
C LEU A 217 -12.03 -3.97 22.84
N VAL A 218 -11.49 -5.04 22.25
CA VAL A 218 -10.91 -6.17 22.97
C VAL A 218 -9.75 -5.72 23.85
N LEU A 219 -8.84 -4.90 23.30
CA LEU A 219 -7.68 -4.36 24.01
C LEU A 219 -8.07 -3.29 25.03
N GLU A 220 -9.07 -2.45 24.72
CA GLU A 220 -9.61 -1.48 25.68
C GLU A 220 -10.27 -2.17 26.89
N LYS A 221 -11.09 -3.21 26.66
CA LYS A 221 -11.70 -4.00 27.74
C LYS A 221 -10.63 -4.68 28.61
N LEU A 222 -9.54 -5.15 28.01
CA LEU A 222 -8.38 -5.70 28.72
C LEU A 222 -7.56 -4.65 29.50
N GLY A 223 -7.94 -3.37 29.43
CA GLY A 223 -7.27 -2.29 30.15
C GLY A 223 -5.94 -1.86 29.53
N LYS A 224 -5.67 -2.23 28.26
CA LYS A 224 -4.42 -1.88 27.58
C LYS A 224 -4.47 -0.41 27.13
N PRO A 225 -3.50 0.44 27.53
CA PRO A 225 -3.55 1.88 27.27
C PRO A 225 -3.53 2.22 25.77
N TYR A 226 -2.84 1.38 24.99
CA TYR A 226 -2.73 1.52 23.54
C TYR A 226 -3.97 1.07 22.76
N GLY A 227 -4.96 0.42 23.39
CA GLY A 227 -6.22 0.06 22.73
C GLY A 227 -6.91 1.30 22.13
N LYS A 228 -6.93 2.41 22.88
CA LYS A 228 -7.48 3.70 22.43
C LYS A 228 -6.68 4.34 21.28
N SER A 229 -5.39 4.01 21.20
CA SER A 229 -4.45 4.56 20.22
C SER A 229 -4.61 3.91 18.84
N ILE A 230 -5.33 2.78 18.74
CA ILE A 230 -5.61 2.12 17.47
C ILE A 230 -6.54 2.99 16.62
N PHE A 231 -6.07 3.29 15.41
CA PHE A 231 -6.80 4.01 14.38
C PHE A 231 -6.76 3.20 13.08
N HIS A 232 -7.93 2.83 12.56
CA HIS A 232 -8.06 2.15 11.28
C HIS A 232 -8.26 3.19 10.17
N LEU A 233 -7.21 3.40 9.37
CA LEU A 233 -7.32 4.13 8.12
C LEU A 233 -7.89 3.19 7.06
N SER A 234 -9.23 3.10 7.06
CA SER A 234 -10.01 2.28 6.14
C SER A 234 -9.98 2.85 4.73
N TYR A 235 -9.59 2.01 3.76
CA TYR A 235 -9.59 2.38 2.34
C TYR A 235 -10.50 1.49 1.48
N GLY A 236 -11.05 2.04 0.41
CA GLY A 236 -11.90 1.34 -0.55
C GLY A 236 -11.09 0.52 -1.55
N MET A 237 -11.69 -0.55 -2.05
CA MET A 237 -11.03 -1.45 -3.00
C MET A 237 -10.71 -0.77 -4.34
N VAL A 238 -9.61 -1.21 -4.96
CA VAL A 238 -9.23 -0.84 -6.32
C VAL A 238 -9.60 -1.98 -7.25
N ASP A 239 -10.41 -1.70 -8.26
CA ASP A 239 -10.75 -2.63 -9.33
C ASP A 239 -10.07 -2.22 -10.63
N LEU A 240 -9.91 -3.17 -11.54
CA LEU A 240 -9.56 -2.89 -12.93
C LEU A 240 -10.85 -2.84 -13.78
N PRO A 241 -10.82 -2.25 -14.99
CA PRO A 241 -11.97 -2.23 -15.89
C PRO A 241 -12.49 -3.64 -16.23
N SER A 242 -11.59 -4.63 -16.23
CA SER A 242 -11.89 -6.05 -16.44
C SER A 242 -12.58 -6.72 -15.24
N GLY A 243 -12.66 -6.06 -14.09
CA GLY A 243 -13.33 -6.54 -12.88
C GLY A 243 -12.42 -6.56 -11.64
N ARG A 244 -12.87 -7.26 -10.59
CA ARG A 244 -12.07 -7.45 -9.37
C ARG A 244 -10.86 -8.34 -9.68
N MET A 245 -9.69 -7.93 -9.22
CA MET A 245 -8.51 -8.80 -9.16
C MET A 245 -8.81 -9.97 -8.23
N LYS A 246 -8.85 -11.21 -8.75
CA LYS A 246 -9.15 -12.42 -7.96
C LYS A 246 -8.07 -13.48 -8.17
N SER A 247 -7.47 -13.91 -7.06
CA SER A 247 -6.40 -14.92 -7.06
C SER A 247 -6.82 -16.34 -7.43
N ARG A 248 -8.08 -16.70 -7.19
CA ARG A 248 -8.56 -18.09 -7.32
C ARG A 248 -9.01 -18.48 -8.73
N GLU A 249 -9.07 -17.51 -9.66
CA GLU A 249 -9.59 -17.66 -11.02
C GLU A 249 -8.51 -17.42 -12.11
N GLY A 250 -7.24 -17.23 -11.73
CA GLY A 250 -6.12 -17.01 -12.66
C GLY A 250 -6.06 -15.61 -13.27
N THR A 251 -6.91 -14.69 -12.81
CA THR A 251 -6.98 -13.27 -13.19
C THR A 251 -6.38 -12.40 -12.08
N VAL A 252 -5.18 -12.76 -11.64
CA VAL A 252 -4.37 -11.89 -10.76
C VAL A 252 -3.64 -10.91 -11.66
N VAL A 253 -3.76 -9.64 -11.34
CA VAL A 253 -2.80 -8.66 -11.84
C VAL A 253 -1.73 -8.52 -10.76
N ASP A 254 -0.55 -9.02 -11.09
CA ASP A 254 0.62 -8.94 -10.23
C ASP A 254 1.09 -7.48 -10.16
N ALA A 255 1.53 -7.02 -8.98
CA ALA A 255 1.97 -5.64 -8.79
C ALA A 255 3.21 -5.32 -9.66
N ASP A 256 4.09 -6.30 -9.86
CA ASP A 256 5.27 -6.18 -10.70
C ASP A 256 4.89 -6.09 -12.18
N GLU A 257 3.94 -6.93 -12.63
CA GLU A 257 3.44 -6.90 -14.02
C GLU A 257 2.71 -5.59 -14.32
N LEU A 258 1.88 -5.10 -13.38
CA LEU A 258 1.22 -3.82 -13.52
C LEU A 258 2.24 -2.68 -13.65
N LEU A 259 3.30 -2.70 -12.83
CA LEU A 259 4.34 -1.69 -12.91
C LEU A 259 5.10 -1.77 -14.24
N ASP A 260 5.41 -2.97 -14.74
CA ASP A 260 6.04 -3.17 -16.03
C ASP A 260 5.19 -2.61 -17.18
N GLU A 261 3.88 -2.86 -17.15
CA GLU A 261 2.93 -2.31 -18.12
C GLU A 261 2.87 -0.78 -18.07
N MET A 262 2.86 -0.21 -16.87
CA MET A 262 2.89 1.23 -16.65
C MET A 262 4.18 1.87 -17.19
N VAL A 263 5.34 1.24 -16.95
CA VAL A 263 6.65 1.70 -17.48
C VAL A 263 6.68 1.63 -19.00
N LYS A 264 6.20 0.54 -19.58
CA LYS A 264 6.09 0.39 -21.03
C LYS A 264 5.22 1.47 -21.66
N THR A 265 4.06 1.75 -21.06
CA THR A 265 3.15 2.80 -21.53
C THR A 265 3.77 4.19 -21.38
N ALA A 266 4.43 4.47 -20.25
CA ALA A 266 5.16 5.73 -20.03
C ALA A 266 6.26 5.96 -21.07
N ARG A 267 7.04 4.92 -21.40
CA ARG A 267 8.06 4.94 -22.46
C ARG A 267 7.45 5.35 -23.79
N GLN A 268 6.43 4.61 -24.25
CA GLN A 268 5.79 4.85 -25.54
C GLN A 268 5.28 6.30 -25.64
N ARG A 269 4.56 6.78 -24.62
CA ARG A 269 3.99 8.14 -24.62
C ARG A 269 5.05 9.23 -24.61
N THR A 270 6.16 9.01 -23.91
CA THR A 270 7.24 9.99 -23.81
C THR A 270 8.02 10.08 -25.13
N GLU A 271 8.28 8.94 -25.77
CA GLU A 271 8.94 8.85 -27.08
C GLU A 271 8.08 9.46 -28.20
N GLU A 272 6.76 9.21 -28.20
CA GLU A 272 5.81 9.82 -29.15
C GLU A 272 5.84 11.36 -29.12
N LEU A 273 6.19 11.97 -27.99
CA LEU A 273 6.27 13.42 -27.83
C LEU A 273 7.64 14.02 -28.21
N GLY A 274 8.64 13.21 -28.54
CA GLY A 274 9.98 13.67 -28.94
C GLY A 274 10.72 14.46 -27.85
N LYS A 275 10.49 14.14 -26.57
CA LYS A 275 11.05 14.90 -25.42
C LYS A 275 12.25 14.26 -24.74
N VAL A 276 12.80 13.20 -25.31
CA VAL A 276 13.91 12.42 -24.74
C VAL A 276 15.24 12.59 -25.48
N ASP A 277 15.28 13.39 -26.55
CA ASP A 277 16.45 13.49 -27.45
C ASP A 277 17.74 13.94 -26.75
N ASP A 278 17.63 14.66 -25.62
CA ASP A 278 18.75 15.15 -24.82
C ASP A 278 19.13 14.24 -23.63
N LEU A 279 18.51 13.06 -23.50
CA LEU A 279 18.76 12.12 -22.40
C LEU A 279 19.56 10.90 -22.89
N SER A 280 20.49 10.43 -22.05
CA SER A 280 21.09 9.13 -22.27
C SER A 280 20.06 8.00 -22.10
N PRO A 281 20.29 6.80 -22.67
CA PRO A 281 19.37 5.68 -22.49
C PRO A 281 19.06 5.35 -21.02
N ALA A 282 20.05 5.46 -20.12
CA ALA A 282 19.86 5.21 -18.69
C ALA A 282 19.00 6.28 -18.00
N GLU A 283 19.16 7.56 -18.40
CA GLU A 283 18.33 8.65 -17.89
C GLU A 283 16.89 8.55 -18.40
N ALA A 284 16.71 8.15 -19.66
CA ALA A 284 15.39 7.90 -20.25
C ALA A 284 14.65 6.77 -19.51
N GLU A 285 15.32 5.65 -19.22
CA GLU A 285 14.72 4.56 -18.43
C GLU A 285 14.32 5.00 -17.02
N THR A 286 15.17 5.79 -16.36
CA THR A 286 14.87 6.35 -15.03
C THR A 286 13.65 7.28 -15.11
N LEU A 287 13.55 8.09 -16.16
CA LEU A 287 12.40 8.95 -16.40
C LEU A 287 11.13 8.11 -16.58
N TYR A 288 11.12 7.11 -17.46
CA TYR A 288 9.94 6.26 -17.70
C TYR A 288 9.43 5.62 -16.41
N HIS A 289 10.32 5.10 -15.59
CA HIS A 289 9.97 4.54 -14.28
C HIS A 289 9.39 5.61 -13.33
N THR A 290 9.97 6.80 -13.32
CA THR A 290 9.49 7.94 -12.52
C THR A 290 8.09 8.40 -12.95
N LEU A 291 7.78 8.38 -14.25
CA LEU A 291 6.47 8.73 -14.78
C LEU A 291 5.42 7.67 -14.49
N ALA A 292 5.78 6.40 -14.65
CA ALA A 292 4.93 5.26 -14.34
C ALA A 292 4.51 5.26 -12.86
N LEU A 293 5.47 5.41 -11.94
CA LEU A 293 5.18 5.47 -10.51
C LEU A 293 4.34 6.71 -10.15
N SER A 294 4.63 7.86 -10.75
CA SER A 294 3.84 9.08 -10.56
C SER A 294 2.39 8.89 -11.00
N ALA A 295 2.18 8.33 -12.19
CA ALA A 295 0.86 8.03 -12.71
C ALA A 295 0.09 7.06 -11.79
N LEU A 296 0.71 5.94 -11.40
CA LEU A 296 0.11 4.94 -10.52
C LEU A 296 -0.26 5.53 -9.15
N LYS A 297 0.73 6.10 -8.44
CA LYS A 297 0.55 6.64 -7.09
C LYS A 297 -0.44 7.79 -7.10
N TYR A 298 -0.30 8.75 -8.01
CA TYR A 298 -1.20 9.91 -8.07
C TYR A 298 -2.63 9.49 -8.35
N PHE A 299 -2.86 8.54 -9.28
CA PHE A 299 -4.20 8.11 -9.62
C PHE A 299 -4.93 7.51 -8.42
N ILE A 300 -4.23 6.72 -7.61
CA ILE A 300 -4.80 6.13 -6.38
C ILE A 300 -5.01 7.22 -5.32
N LEU A 301 -3.99 8.05 -5.08
CA LEU A 301 -3.97 9.01 -3.96
C LEU A 301 -4.84 10.26 -4.19
N LYS A 302 -5.19 10.60 -5.44
CA LYS A 302 -6.10 11.72 -5.74
C LYS A 302 -7.55 11.45 -5.36
N VAL A 303 -7.88 10.20 -5.02
CA VAL A 303 -9.22 9.82 -4.58
C VAL A 303 -9.23 9.69 -3.06
N ASN A 304 -10.28 10.20 -2.43
CA ASN A 304 -10.50 10.01 -1.00
C ASN A 304 -10.38 8.52 -0.63
N PRO A 305 -9.58 8.16 0.39
CA PRO A 305 -9.26 6.77 0.71
C PRO A 305 -10.48 5.85 0.84
N LYS A 306 -11.61 6.35 1.36
CA LYS A 306 -12.81 5.53 1.62
C LYS A 306 -13.59 5.15 0.36
N LYS A 307 -13.28 5.77 -0.79
CA LYS A 307 -13.99 5.50 -2.05
C LYS A 307 -13.39 4.30 -2.75
N ARG A 308 -14.25 3.52 -3.40
CA ARG A 308 -13.85 2.49 -4.35
C ARG A 308 -13.36 3.16 -5.64
N VAL A 309 -12.28 2.64 -6.22
CA VAL A 309 -11.65 3.23 -7.42
C VAL A 309 -11.58 2.19 -8.53
N ILE A 310 -11.89 2.62 -9.76
CA ILE A 310 -11.56 1.84 -10.96
C ILE A 310 -10.26 2.41 -11.50
N PHE A 311 -9.20 1.61 -11.46
CA PHE A 311 -7.88 1.98 -11.96
C PHE A 311 -7.75 1.57 -13.43
N ASN A 312 -7.71 2.57 -14.32
CA ASN A 312 -7.36 2.36 -15.71
C ASN A 312 -5.92 2.84 -15.94
N PRO A 313 -4.96 1.93 -16.22
CA PRO A 313 -3.57 2.29 -16.49
C PRO A 313 -3.41 3.34 -17.59
N GLU A 314 -4.18 3.23 -18.68
CA GLU A 314 -4.06 4.13 -19.84
C GLU A 314 -4.42 5.58 -19.48
N ASP A 315 -5.50 5.78 -18.73
CA ASP A 315 -5.98 7.10 -18.29
C ASP A 315 -5.06 7.77 -17.26
N SER A 316 -4.13 7.01 -16.67
CA SER A 316 -3.23 7.51 -15.63
C SER A 316 -1.97 8.17 -16.20
N ILE A 317 -1.61 7.86 -17.46
CA ILE A 317 -0.39 8.34 -18.14
C ILE A 317 -0.76 9.34 -19.23
N GLU A 318 -1.23 10.51 -18.82
CA GLU A 318 -1.45 11.65 -19.70
C GLU A 318 -0.66 12.88 -19.22
N PHE A 319 -0.08 13.64 -20.15
CA PHE A 319 0.60 14.91 -19.85
C PHE A 319 -0.35 16.11 -19.82
N GLN A 320 -1.65 15.86 -19.98
CA GLN A 320 -2.74 16.80 -19.80
C GLN A 320 -3.76 16.17 -18.86
N GLY A 321 -4.68 16.97 -18.33
CA GLY A 321 -5.71 16.46 -17.42
C GLY A 321 -5.23 16.31 -15.98
N HIS A 322 -5.99 15.55 -15.19
CA HIS A 322 -5.83 15.44 -13.75
C HIS A 322 -4.96 14.21 -13.37
N THR A 323 -3.66 14.30 -13.69
CA THR A 323 -2.69 13.19 -13.60
C THR A 323 -1.37 13.63 -12.91
N GLY A 324 -0.62 12.65 -12.40
CA GLY A 324 0.71 12.87 -11.82
C GLY A 324 1.74 13.38 -12.85
N PRO A 325 1.82 12.78 -14.06
CA PRO A 325 2.71 13.27 -15.12
C PRO A 325 2.46 14.72 -15.55
N PHE A 326 1.21 15.20 -15.54
CA PHE A 326 0.91 16.63 -15.79
C PHE A 326 1.56 17.55 -14.74
N ILE A 327 1.52 17.16 -13.47
CA ILE A 327 2.13 17.93 -12.38
C ILE A 327 3.67 17.91 -12.51
N GLN A 328 4.26 16.74 -12.79
CA GLN A 328 5.70 16.61 -13.06
C GLN A 328 6.15 17.47 -14.25
N TYR A 329 5.39 17.46 -15.34
CA TYR A 329 5.68 18.29 -16.50
C TYR A 329 5.64 19.79 -16.17
N THR A 330 4.68 20.21 -15.35
CA THR A 330 4.57 21.60 -14.88
C THR A 330 5.76 21.98 -14.00
N TYR A 331 6.18 21.09 -13.09
CA TYR A 331 7.39 21.28 -12.30
C TYR A 331 8.65 21.45 -13.16
N VAL A 332 8.84 20.61 -14.18
CA VAL A 332 9.99 20.71 -15.10
C VAL A 332 10.03 22.06 -15.82
N ARG A 333 8.86 22.65 -16.17
CA ARG A 333 8.80 24.01 -16.73
C ARG A 333 9.33 25.06 -15.76
N THR A 334 9.04 24.94 -14.46
CA THR A 334 9.62 25.83 -13.45
C THR A 334 11.15 25.71 -13.42
N ARG A 335 11.68 24.48 -13.47
CA ARG A 335 13.13 24.23 -13.49
C ARG A 335 13.78 24.77 -14.77
N SER A 336 13.10 24.66 -15.90
CA SER A 336 13.56 25.20 -17.19
C SER A 336 13.70 26.73 -17.17
N VAL A 337 12.77 27.45 -16.54
CA VAL A 337 12.91 28.91 -16.34
C VAL A 337 14.15 29.25 -15.53
N LEU A 338 14.36 28.56 -14.40
CA LEU A 338 15.50 28.82 -13.53
C LEU A 338 16.83 28.54 -14.23
N ARG A 339 16.89 27.46 -15.01
CA ARG A 339 18.10 27.09 -15.77
C ARG A 339 18.49 28.13 -16.83
N ARG A 340 17.51 28.87 -17.34
CA ARG A 340 17.70 29.88 -18.41
C ARG A 340 17.86 31.30 -17.85
N TYR A 341 17.66 31.50 -16.55
CA TYR A 341 17.70 32.82 -15.94
C TYR A 341 19.10 33.11 -15.39
N GLU A 342 19.74 34.17 -15.90
CA GLU A 342 21.06 34.66 -15.47
C GLU A 342 20.99 36.08 -14.87
N GLY A 343 19.77 36.56 -14.57
CA GLY A 343 19.54 37.90 -14.04
C GLY A 343 19.77 38.02 -12.53
N LYS A 344 19.42 39.19 -11.98
CA LYS A 344 19.57 39.49 -10.55
C LYS A 344 18.38 38.97 -9.74
N ASP A 345 18.55 38.91 -8.42
CA ASP A 345 17.44 38.62 -7.52
C ASP A 345 16.34 39.67 -7.61
N PHE A 346 15.11 39.26 -7.33
CA PHE A 346 13.97 40.16 -7.28
C PHE A 346 14.15 41.22 -6.19
N GLU A 347 14.08 42.49 -6.57
CA GLU A 347 14.04 43.61 -5.63
C GLU A 347 12.58 44.00 -5.40
N GLN A 348 12.15 44.02 -4.14
CA GLN A 348 10.76 44.34 -3.80
C GLN A 348 10.39 45.73 -4.31
N SER A 349 9.50 45.78 -5.30
CA SER A 349 8.98 47.01 -5.88
C SER A 349 7.46 46.94 -6.02
N GLN A 350 6.82 48.11 -6.14
CA GLN A 350 5.40 48.18 -6.48
C GLN A 350 5.23 47.89 -7.98
N HIS A 351 4.61 46.76 -8.30
CA HIS A 351 4.15 46.43 -9.64
C HIS A 351 2.73 45.87 -9.59
N THR A 352 1.98 46.08 -10.66
CA THR A 352 0.61 45.57 -10.77
C THR A 352 0.67 44.09 -11.14
N LEU A 353 0.15 43.23 -10.25
CA LEU A 353 0.08 41.81 -10.51
C LEU A 353 -0.95 41.50 -11.61
N HIS A 354 -0.54 40.68 -12.57
CA HIS A 354 -1.44 40.03 -13.52
C HIS A 354 -2.40 39.09 -12.78
N GLU A 355 -3.58 38.83 -13.35
CA GLU A 355 -4.58 37.96 -12.73
C GLU A 355 -4.03 36.57 -12.42
N THR A 356 -3.35 35.94 -13.37
CA THR A 356 -2.74 34.62 -13.19
C THR A 356 -1.58 34.60 -12.20
N GLU A 357 -0.86 35.70 -12.01
CA GLU A 357 0.17 35.81 -10.97
C GLU A 357 -0.49 35.80 -9.59
N ARG A 358 -1.60 36.55 -9.42
CA ARG A 358 -2.38 36.57 -8.17
C ARG A 358 -2.96 35.18 -7.84
N ASP A 359 -3.52 34.50 -8.83
CA ASP A 359 -4.10 33.16 -8.65
C ASP A 359 -3.06 32.17 -8.10
N VAL A 360 -1.85 32.17 -8.66
CA VAL A 360 -0.75 31.31 -8.17
C VAL A 360 -0.34 31.72 -6.76
N ILE A 361 -0.17 33.00 -6.47
CA ILE A 361 0.21 33.49 -5.14
C ILE A 361 -0.77 33.05 -4.06
N ILE A 362 -2.08 33.15 -4.32
CA ILE A 362 -3.13 32.74 -3.38
C ILE A 362 -2.98 31.24 -3.06
N LEU A 363 -2.82 30.39 -4.08
CA LEU A 363 -2.63 28.95 -3.87
C LEU A 363 -1.35 28.63 -3.10
N LEU A 364 -0.24 29.34 -3.37
CA LEU A 364 1.00 29.14 -2.62
C LEU A 364 0.87 29.56 -1.16
N HIS A 365 0.11 30.63 -0.89
CA HIS A 365 -0.20 31.07 0.47
C HIS A 365 -0.98 30.00 1.26
N ASP A 366 -1.93 29.32 0.62
CA ASP A 366 -2.80 28.33 1.25
C ASP A 366 -2.12 26.98 1.54
N TYR A 367 -0.83 26.82 1.22
CA TYR A 367 -0.14 25.53 1.32
C TYR A 367 -0.19 24.94 2.73
N CYS A 368 0.25 25.70 3.73
CA CYS A 368 0.32 25.22 5.12
C CYS A 368 -1.07 24.87 5.67
N ALA A 369 -2.08 25.69 5.38
CA ALA A 369 -3.45 25.44 5.80
C ALA A 369 -4.01 24.17 5.13
N THR A 370 -3.64 23.92 3.88
CA THR A 370 -4.03 22.71 3.15
C THR A 370 -3.39 21.45 3.74
N LEU A 371 -2.10 21.50 4.08
CA LEU A 371 -1.43 20.39 4.76
C LEU A 371 -2.07 20.08 6.12
N GLN A 372 -2.44 21.11 6.90
CA GLN A 372 -3.12 20.91 8.17
C GLN A 372 -4.48 20.23 7.98
N ARG A 373 -5.29 20.69 7.01
CA ARG A 373 -6.57 20.05 6.68
C ARG A 373 -6.41 18.59 6.26
N ALA A 374 -5.40 18.27 5.46
CA ALA A 374 -5.11 16.90 5.05
C ALA A 374 -4.72 16.00 6.24
N ALA A 375 -3.90 16.52 7.15
CA ALA A 375 -3.49 15.81 8.36
C ALA A 375 -4.67 15.58 9.32
N ASP A 376 -5.50 16.60 9.55
CA ASP A 376 -6.68 16.51 10.43
C ASP A 376 -7.73 15.52 9.89
N ALA A 377 -7.82 15.39 8.56
CA ALA A 377 -8.74 14.48 7.88
C ALA A 377 -8.18 13.08 7.64
N ASP A 378 -6.88 12.86 7.89
CA ASP A 378 -6.12 11.67 7.44
C ASP A 378 -6.35 11.36 5.95
N ASP A 379 -6.42 12.40 5.12
CA ASP A 379 -6.80 12.31 3.70
C ASP A 379 -5.79 13.04 2.80
N VAL A 380 -4.91 12.26 2.18
CA VAL A 380 -3.89 12.75 1.24
C VAL A 380 -4.45 13.19 -0.11
N SER A 381 -5.71 12.88 -0.45
CA SER A 381 -6.33 13.37 -1.69
C SER A 381 -6.51 14.88 -1.70
N ILE A 382 -6.57 15.50 -0.52
CA ILE A 382 -6.54 16.96 -0.35
C ILE A 382 -5.21 17.55 -0.84
N VAL A 383 -4.09 16.88 -0.57
CA VAL A 383 -2.75 17.30 -1.04
C VAL A 383 -2.60 17.07 -2.54
N ALA A 384 -3.13 15.95 -3.05
CA ALA A 384 -3.13 15.67 -4.49
C ALA A 384 -3.91 16.71 -5.29
N GLU A 385 -5.15 17.02 -4.87
CA GLU A 385 -5.96 18.06 -5.51
C GLU A 385 -5.28 19.43 -5.44
N TYR A 386 -4.66 19.77 -4.31
CA TYR A 386 -3.89 21.01 -4.18
C TYR A 386 -2.73 21.10 -5.18
N ALA A 387 -1.91 20.03 -5.27
CA ALA A 387 -0.80 19.98 -6.21
C ALA A 387 -1.27 20.15 -7.66
N TYR A 388 -2.40 19.53 -8.01
CA TYR A 388 -3.03 19.72 -9.31
C TYR A 388 -3.49 21.16 -9.55
N GLN A 389 -4.15 21.80 -8.58
CA GLN A 389 -4.61 23.19 -8.69
C GLN A 389 -3.43 24.16 -8.88
N VAL A 390 -2.34 23.99 -8.12
CA VAL A 390 -1.11 24.79 -8.28
C VAL A 390 -0.52 24.58 -9.67
N ALA A 391 -0.39 23.33 -10.13
CA ALA A 391 0.14 23.03 -11.46
C ALA A 391 -0.72 23.62 -12.58
N ARG A 392 -2.05 23.53 -12.46
CA ARG A 392 -3.00 24.10 -13.41
C ARG A 392 -2.91 25.62 -13.46
N ALA A 393 -2.87 26.29 -12.31
CA ALA A 393 -2.74 27.74 -12.22
C ALA A 393 -1.42 28.23 -12.82
N TYR A 394 -0.31 27.56 -12.51
CA TYR A 394 0.99 27.90 -13.08
C TYR A 394 1.05 27.63 -14.59
N SER A 395 0.44 26.55 -15.08
CA SER A 395 0.37 26.30 -16.53
C SER A 395 -0.43 27.39 -17.26
N LYS A 396 -1.46 27.97 -16.63
CA LYS A 396 -2.19 29.13 -17.17
C LYS A 396 -1.31 30.39 -17.18
N LEU A 397 -0.61 30.67 -16.07
CA LEU A 397 0.38 31.76 -15.98
C LEU A 397 1.42 31.66 -17.10
N TRP A 398 1.98 30.46 -17.30
CA TRP A 398 2.97 30.18 -18.34
C TRP A 398 2.49 30.50 -19.76
N SER A 399 1.20 30.22 -20.06
CA SER A 399 0.64 30.48 -21.38
C SER A 399 0.26 31.94 -21.63
N GLU A 400 -0.11 32.67 -20.58
CA GLU A 400 -0.66 34.02 -20.71
C GLU A 400 0.38 35.13 -20.50
N VAL A 401 1.47 34.84 -19.78
CA VAL A 401 2.44 35.85 -19.36
C VAL A 401 3.85 35.48 -19.80
N LYS A 402 4.59 36.45 -20.34
CA LYS A 402 6.01 36.26 -20.68
C LYS A 402 6.85 36.28 -19.41
N ILE A 403 7.50 35.16 -19.09
CA ILE A 403 8.35 35.07 -17.90
C ILE A 403 9.73 35.70 -18.16
N LEU A 404 10.49 35.14 -19.11
CA LEU A 404 11.88 35.56 -19.38
C LEU A 404 12.01 36.68 -20.42
N ASN A 405 11.02 36.81 -21.31
CA ASN A 405 11.07 37.72 -22.46
C ASN A 405 10.24 38.99 -22.18
N GLU A 406 10.58 39.70 -21.11
CA GLU A 406 9.92 40.94 -20.65
C GLU A 406 10.95 42.07 -20.55
N GLU A 407 10.54 43.31 -20.80
CA GLU A 407 11.45 44.47 -20.83
C GLU A 407 11.86 44.92 -19.42
N ASP A 408 10.97 44.78 -18.45
CA ASP A 408 11.23 45.11 -17.05
C ASP A 408 11.99 43.96 -16.36
N GLU A 409 13.30 44.16 -16.14
CA GLU A 409 14.19 43.19 -15.50
C GLU A 409 13.69 42.78 -14.10
N ASN A 410 13.08 43.69 -13.36
CA ASN A 410 12.58 43.38 -12.01
C ASN A 410 11.29 42.56 -12.06
N LEU A 411 10.45 42.78 -13.08
CA LEU A 411 9.27 41.94 -13.34
C LEU A 411 9.68 40.53 -13.79
N VAL A 412 10.74 40.39 -14.60
CA VAL A 412 11.34 39.08 -14.90
C VAL A 412 11.80 38.40 -13.61
N ALA A 413 12.58 39.10 -12.77
CA ALA A 413 13.09 38.56 -11.51
C ALA A 413 11.96 38.10 -10.56
N PHE A 414 10.87 38.88 -10.48
CA PHE A 414 9.66 38.52 -9.75
C PHE A 414 9.04 37.22 -10.27
N ARG A 415 8.78 37.12 -11.58
CA ARG A 415 8.16 35.94 -12.19
C ARG A 415 9.04 34.69 -12.06
N VAL A 416 10.35 34.84 -12.19
CA VAL A 416 11.32 33.76 -11.93
C VAL A 416 11.26 33.31 -10.47
N THR A 417 11.17 34.25 -9.53
CA THR A 417 10.99 33.93 -8.10
C THR A 417 9.67 33.19 -7.86
N LEU A 418 8.58 33.62 -8.49
CA LEU A 418 7.28 32.94 -8.42
C LEU A 418 7.37 31.51 -9.00
N SER A 419 8.05 31.32 -10.13
CA SER A 419 8.34 29.99 -10.69
C SER A 419 9.15 29.13 -9.73
N ARG A 420 10.18 29.69 -9.07
CA ARG A 420 11.01 28.98 -8.10
C ARG A 420 10.17 28.44 -6.94
N VAL A 421 9.41 29.31 -6.28
CA VAL A 421 8.56 28.97 -5.14
C VAL A 421 7.47 27.97 -5.55
N THR A 422 6.87 28.16 -6.73
CA THR A 422 5.89 27.20 -7.27
C THR A 422 6.50 25.81 -7.42
N GLY A 423 7.70 25.71 -8.00
CA GLY A 423 8.39 24.44 -8.15
C GLY A 423 8.75 23.79 -6.82
N GLU A 424 9.19 24.57 -5.83
CA GLU A 424 9.49 24.09 -4.47
C GLU A 424 8.24 23.53 -3.78
N VAL A 425 7.11 24.25 -3.85
CA VAL A 425 5.82 23.79 -3.27
C VAL A 425 5.29 22.54 -3.97
N LEU A 426 5.37 22.46 -5.31
CA LEU A 426 4.99 21.26 -6.05
C LEU A 426 5.87 20.06 -5.67
N ALA A 427 7.18 20.28 -5.52
CA ALA A 427 8.10 19.22 -5.11
C ALA A 427 7.79 18.70 -3.71
N ASP A 428 7.52 19.60 -2.75
CA ASP A 428 7.18 19.20 -1.39
C ASP A 428 5.82 18.49 -1.32
N ALA A 429 4.79 19.01 -2.00
CA ALA A 429 3.47 18.39 -2.06
C ALA A 429 3.51 16.98 -2.69
N MET A 430 4.23 16.81 -3.80
CA MET A 430 4.35 15.51 -4.47
C MET A 430 5.22 14.53 -3.69
N LYS A 431 6.23 15.02 -2.95
CA LYS A 431 7.02 14.21 -2.02
C LYS A 431 6.19 13.65 -0.88
N ILE A 432 5.23 14.41 -0.34
CA ILE A 432 4.26 13.92 0.66
C ILE A 432 3.44 12.74 0.12
N LEU A 433 3.13 12.75 -1.19
CA LEU A 433 2.45 11.66 -1.89
C LEU A 433 3.39 10.50 -2.27
N GLY A 434 4.68 10.56 -1.90
CA GLY A 434 5.68 9.56 -2.26
C GLY A 434 6.01 9.55 -3.76
N ILE A 435 5.83 10.68 -4.45
CA ILE A 435 6.07 10.84 -5.89
C ILE A 435 7.32 11.69 -6.11
N THR A 436 8.27 11.13 -6.84
CA THR A 436 9.51 11.80 -7.24
C THR A 436 9.26 12.79 -8.37
N MET A 437 9.83 13.99 -8.28
CA MET A 437 9.75 15.01 -9.32
C MET A 437 11.02 15.01 -10.19
N PRO A 438 10.93 14.82 -11.51
CA PRO A 438 12.10 14.76 -12.38
C PRO A 438 12.65 16.16 -12.68
N GLU A 439 13.96 16.29 -12.85
CA GLU A 439 14.62 17.57 -13.19
C GLU A 439 14.49 17.96 -14.68
N ARG A 440 14.22 16.96 -15.54
CA ARG A 440 14.02 17.08 -17.00
C ARG A 440 12.98 16.05 -17.44
N MET A 441 12.20 16.40 -18.46
CA MET A 441 11.14 15.57 -19.07
C MET A 441 10.90 15.99 -20.51
#